data_AF-A0A7S4KG11-F1
#
_entry.id   AF-A0A7S4KG11-F1
#
_cell.length_a   1.000
_cell.length_b   1.000
_cell.length_c   1.000
_cell.angle_alpha   90.00
_cell.angle_beta   90.00
_cell.angle_gamma   90.00
#
_symmetry.space_group_name_H-M   'P 1'
#
loop_
_entity.id
_entity.type
_entity.pdbx_description
1 polymer ?
#
loop_
_entity_poly.entity_id
_entity_poly.type
_entity_poly.pdbx_seq_one_letter_code
_entity_poly.pdbx_strand_id
1 'polypeptide(L)'
;MAPYLWVWKLMNCTIGRIVSKEWVEQKFEGIIPEATKQKHEFAIFGIETYEIHFIMMLHLRGFSMGLGPYTHASESSFGSIPTMEYNWNVNFPRYVDDMARKHMIFHGNENGAKRLFIKGHFLGGAEALRKKYPDADFFTVIRPPHQVVQSFINFIQCMELDGMVGKMPWKNNIIYLTLDQVRYFKEEKEWYEKEDGANKLVVRFSDYVKDLEGTMKVIYKHVMNGREVPDYIPKEHPPRDRKNYLVNRSLEVMGVSEKGLREELPEYYAWVENKQ
;
A
#
# COMPACT_ATOMS: atom_id res chain seq x y z
N MET A 1 -6.72 -5.68 15.03
CA MET A 1 -5.95 -6.39 13.97
C MET A 1 -4.48 -6.44 14.39
N ALA A 2 -3.84 -7.61 14.38
CA ALA A 2 -2.62 -7.93 15.17
C ALA A 2 -1.46 -6.91 15.04
N PRO A 3 -1.20 -6.04 16.03
CA PRO A 3 -0.10 -5.05 16.01
C PRO A 3 1.29 -5.68 16.21
N TYR A 4 1.42 -6.98 15.95
CA TYR A 4 2.58 -7.78 16.27
C TYR A 4 2.81 -8.89 15.24
N LEU A 5 2.69 -8.62 13.94
CA LEU A 5 3.09 -9.58 12.89
C LEU A 5 4.50 -10.15 13.13
N TRP A 6 5.39 -9.35 13.71
CA TRP A 6 6.71 -9.77 14.18
C TRP A 6 6.70 -10.76 15.36
N VAL A 7 5.73 -10.69 16.28
CA VAL A 7 5.59 -11.67 17.35
C VAL A 7 5.26 -13.04 16.78
N TRP A 8 4.47 -13.13 15.71
CA TRP A 8 4.19 -14.41 15.05
C TRP A 8 5.42 -15.00 14.36
N LYS A 9 6.25 -14.15 13.73
CA LYS A 9 7.57 -14.56 13.21
C LYS A 9 8.50 -15.02 14.34
N LEU A 10 8.51 -14.31 15.48
CA LEU A 10 9.30 -14.69 16.66
C LEU A 10 8.78 -15.97 17.34
N MET A 11 7.47 -16.18 17.41
CA MET A 11 6.85 -17.35 18.02
C MET A 11 7.31 -18.62 17.33
N ASN A 12 7.38 -18.63 16.00
CA ASN A 12 7.95 -19.76 15.26
C ASN A 12 9.43 -19.99 15.62
N CYS A 13 10.23 -18.93 15.68
CA CYS A 13 11.66 -19.05 16.05
C CYS A 13 11.91 -19.44 17.53
N THR A 14 10.95 -19.21 18.44
CA THR A 14 11.14 -19.38 19.89
C THR A 14 10.40 -20.60 20.45
N ILE A 15 9.10 -20.72 20.17
CA ILE A 15 8.24 -21.83 20.60
C ILE A 15 7.68 -22.63 19.41
N GLY A 16 8.28 -22.52 18.22
CA GLY A 16 7.77 -23.16 17.00
C GLY A 16 7.72 -24.70 17.05
N ARG A 17 8.40 -25.29 18.04
CA ARG A 17 8.26 -26.72 18.39
C ARG A 17 6.86 -27.09 18.91
N ILE A 18 6.11 -26.10 19.39
CA ILE A 18 4.75 -26.22 19.93
C ILE A 18 3.72 -25.62 18.96
N VAL A 19 4.11 -24.58 18.22
CA VAL A 19 3.24 -23.84 17.31
C VAL A 19 3.87 -23.83 15.91
N SER A 20 3.40 -24.70 15.03
CA SER A 20 3.94 -24.79 13.66
C SER A 20 3.54 -23.57 12.82
N LYS A 21 4.28 -23.35 11.72
CA LYS A 21 3.98 -22.29 10.74
C LYS A 21 2.55 -22.46 10.18
N GLU A 22 2.22 -23.68 9.79
CA GLU A 22 0.95 -24.06 9.18
C GLU A 22 -0.21 -23.82 10.14
N TRP A 23 -0.01 -24.08 11.44
CA TRP A 23 -1.02 -23.79 12.45
C TRP A 23 -1.31 -22.29 12.53
N VAL A 24 -0.27 -21.45 12.51
CA VAL A 24 -0.45 -19.99 12.54
C VAL A 24 -1.17 -19.51 11.28
N GLU A 25 -0.77 -20.00 10.10
CA GLU A 25 -1.43 -19.69 8.82
C GLU A 25 -2.93 -20.04 8.88
N GLN A 26 -3.28 -21.26 9.30
CA GLN A 26 -4.67 -21.70 9.45
C GLN A 26 -5.47 -20.84 10.45
N LYS A 27 -4.86 -20.45 11.57
CA LYS A 27 -5.53 -19.56 12.54
C LYS A 27 -5.78 -18.18 11.95
N PHE A 28 -4.81 -17.60 11.24
CA PHE A 28 -5.00 -16.31 10.59
C PHE A 28 -6.02 -16.36 9.48
N GLU A 29 -5.99 -17.41 8.64
CA GLU A 29 -7.01 -17.65 7.63
C GLU A 29 -8.41 -17.74 8.23
N GLY A 30 -8.56 -18.38 9.40
CA GLY A 30 -9.85 -18.46 10.09
C GLY A 30 -10.37 -17.13 10.63
N ILE A 31 -9.51 -16.13 10.87
CA ILE A 31 -9.88 -14.83 11.46
C ILE A 31 -10.21 -13.79 10.38
N ILE A 32 -9.60 -13.89 9.20
CA ILE A 32 -9.78 -12.89 8.14
C ILE A 32 -11.15 -13.10 7.46
N PRO A 33 -12.01 -12.06 7.38
CA PRO A 33 -13.29 -12.17 6.69
C PRO A 33 -13.13 -12.57 5.22
N GLU A 34 -14.03 -13.41 4.71
CA GLU A 34 -13.98 -13.89 3.32
C GLU A 34 -13.96 -12.75 2.29
N ALA A 35 -14.79 -11.73 2.50
CA ALA A 35 -14.82 -10.55 1.63
C ALA A 35 -13.47 -9.81 1.57
N THR A 36 -12.67 -9.90 2.63
CA THR A 36 -11.33 -9.30 2.72
C THR A 36 -10.31 -10.17 1.98
N LYS A 37 -10.37 -11.50 2.12
CA LYS A 37 -9.54 -12.45 1.36
C LYS A 37 -9.71 -12.32 -0.15
N GLN A 38 -10.94 -12.11 -0.61
CA GLN A 38 -11.21 -11.93 -2.04
C GLN A 38 -10.53 -10.67 -2.60
N LYS A 39 -10.35 -9.62 -1.80
CA LYS A 39 -9.81 -8.33 -2.25
C LYS A 39 -8.30 -8.20 -2.04
N HIS A 40 -7.72 -8.91 -1.07
CA HIS A 40 -6.32 -8.76 -0.72
C HIS A 40 -5.73 -10.08 -0.20
N GLU A 41 -4.51 -10.38 -0.62
CA GLU A 41 -3.75 -11.52 -0.12
C GLU A 41 -3.17 -11.18 1.26
N PHE A 42 -3.40 -12.04 2.24
CA PHE A 42 -2.84 -11.88 3.59
C PHE A 42 -1.88 -13.02 3.85
N ALA A 43 -0.61 -12.81 3.53
CA ALA A 43 0.44 -13.78 3.79
C ALA A 43 1.22 -13.34 5.04
N ILE A 44 0.85 -13.84 6.22
CA ILE A 44 1.47 -13.47 7.50
C ILE A 44 3.01 -13.67 7.52
N PHE A 45 3.50 -14.64 6.76
CA PHE A 45 4.94 -14.90 6.61
C PHE A 45 5.53 -14.32 5.32
N GLY A 46 4.70 -13.75 4.45
CA GLY A 46 5.10 -13.14 3.19
C GLY A 46 5.71 -11.74 3.34
N ILE A 47 5.90 -11.10 2.19
CA ILE A 47 6.31 -9.70 2.10
C ILE A 47 5.07 -8.86 2.45
N GLU A 48 5.12 -8.21 3.60
CA GLU A 48 3.99 -7.46 4.15
C GLU A 48 3.94 -6.01 3.65
N THR A 49 2.74 -5.43 3.72
CA THR A 49 2.46 -4.03 3.40
C THR A 49 2.55 -3.22 4.70
N TYR A 50 3.72 -2.63 4.94
CA TYR A 50 4.16 -2.19 6.27
C TYR A 50 3.60 -0.83 6.71
N GLU A 51 3.11 -0.02 5.78
CA GLU A 51 2.44 1.25 6.04
C GLU A 51 1.12 1.04 6.76
N ILE A 52 0.38 -0.03 6.48
CA ILE A 52 -0.92 -0.24 7.13
C ILE A 52 -0.68 -0.39 8.63
N HIS A 53 0.36 -1.14 9.03
CA HIS A 53 0.75 -1.23 10.42
C HIS A 53 1.20 0.13 10.98
N PHE A 54 2.06 0.87 10.27
CA PHE A 54 2.50 2.20 10.71
C PHE A 54 1.31 3.15 10.92
N ILE A 55 0.43 3.27 9.92
CA ILE A 55 -0.73 4.16 9.89
C ILE A 55 -1.79 3.73 10.91
N MET A 56 -2.03 2.43 11.09
CA MET A 56 -2.94 1.93 12.13
C MET A 56 -2.38 2.15 13.53
N MET A 57 -1.05 2.16 13.69
CA MET A 57 -0.37 2.44 14.96
C MET A 57 -0.20 3.93 15.24
N LEU A 58 -0.56 4.82 14.31
CA LEU A 58 -0.66 6.24 14.61
C LEU A 58 -1.79 6.43 15.61
N HIS A 59 -1.37 6.64 16.86
CA HIS A 59 -2.21 6.86 18.01
C HIS A 59 -3.28 7.88 17.61
N LEU A 60 -4.55 7.47 17.58
CA LEU A 60 -5.75 8.23 17.21
C LEU A 60 -6.37 8.02 15.81
N ARG A 61 -5.81 7.21 14.90
CA ARG A 61 -6.49 6.93 13.63
C ARG A 61 -7.91 6.38 13.80
N GLY A 62 -8.08 5.41 14.71
CA GLY A 62 -9.40 4.85 15.03
C GLY A 62 -10.35 5.86 15.68
N PHE A 63 -9.82 6.86 16.40
CA PHE A 63 -10.62 7.90 17.03
C PHE A 63 -11.09 8.94 16.01
N SER A 64 -10.22 9.39 15.09
CA SER A 64 -10.59 10.36 14.06
C SER A 64 -11.68 9.83 13.12
N MET A 65 -11.70 8.50 12.90
CA MET A 65 -12.80 7.81 12.22
C MET A 65 -14.15 7.97 12.93
N GLY A 66 -14.16 7.94 14.27
CA GLY A 66 -15.37 8.15 15.09
C GLY A 66 -15.86 9.60 15.12
N LEU A 67 -14.97 10.57 14.90
CA LEU A 67 -15.30 12.00 14.85
C LEU A 67 -15.95 12.42 13.51
N GLY A 68 -15.87 11.57 12.50
CA GLY A 68 -16.51 11.78 11.20
C GLY A 68 -15.51 11.87 10.05
N PRO A 69 -16.00 11.80 8.80
CA PRO A 69 -15.14 11.60 7.64
C PRO A 69 -14.24 12.79 7.33
N TYR A 70 -14.67 14.01 7.64
CA TYR A 70 -13.88 15.22 7.39
C TYR A 70 -12.72 15.34 8.38
N THR A 71 -12.97 15.11 9.67
CA THR A 71 -11.91 15.02 10.70
C THR A 71 -10.92 13.93 10.35
N HIS A 72 -11.42 12.76 9.94
CA HIS A 72 -10.55 11.67 9.52
C HIS A 72 -9.67 12.07 8.32
N ALA A 73 -10.23 12.74 7.30
CA ALA A 73 -9.48 13.21 6.13
C ALA A 73 -8.44 14.31 6.46
N SER A 74 -8.62 15.07 7.54
CA SER A 74 -7.69 16.12 7.98
C SER A 74 -6.63 15.64 8.97
N GLU A 75 -6.81 14.47 9.58
CA GLU A 75 -5.92 13.92 10.60
C GLU A 75 -5.22 12.63 10.16
N SER A 76 -5.73 11.98 9.12
CA SER A 76 -5.16 10.77 8.54
C SER A 76 -5.10 10.90 7.02
N SER A 77 -3.93 10.72 6.45
CA SER A 77 -3.74 10.63 5.00
C SER A 77 -2.61 9.68 4.65
N PHE A 78 -2.73 9.06 3.48
CA PHE A 78 -1.61 8.36 2.85
C PHE A 78 -0.65 9.33 2.13
N GLY A 79 -1.12 10.55 1.87
CA GLY A 79 -0.30 11.69 1.43
C GLY A 79 0.19 12.55 2.60
N SER A 80 0.69 13.72 2.26
CA SER A 80 1.23 14.72 3.16
C SER A 80 0.10 15.59 3.72
N ILE A 81 -0.08 15.56 5.04
CA ILE A 81 -0.94 16.52 5.73
C ILE A 81 -0.19 17.13 6.92
N PRO A 82 -0.42 18.42 7.25
CA PRO A 82 0.33 19.10 8.31
C PRO A 82 0.29 18.38 9.66
N THR A 83 -0.88 17.83 10.01
CA THR A 83 -1.10 17.09 11.27
C THR A 83 -0.27 15.80 11.37
N MET A 84 0.21 15.27 10.25
CA MET A 84 1.02 14.07 10.18
C MET A 84 2.49 14.34 9.83
N GLU A 85 2.91 15.60 9.71
CA GLU A 85 4.25 15.94 9.24
C GLU A 85 5.34 15.31 10.12
N TYR A 86 5.22 15.41 11.45
CA TYR A 86 6.18 14.77 12.35
C TYR A 86 6.19 13.24 12.20
N ASN A 87 5.02 12.64 12.00
CA ASN A 87 4.91 11.20 11.81
C ASN A 87 5.62 10.77 10.52
N TRP A 88 5.40 11.48 9.42
CA TRP A 88 6.03 11.16 8.14
C TRP A 88 7.52 11.50 8.08
N ASN A 89 7.94 12.62 8.67
CA ASN A 89 9.32 13.10 8.56
C ASN A 89 10.26 12.50 9.61
N VAL A 90 9.74 12.05 10.75
CA VAL A 90 10.57 11.57 11.88
C VAL A 90 10.24 10.13 12.24
N ASN A 91 8.98 9.83 12.54
CA ASN A 91 8.62 8.49 13.04
C ASN A 91 8.69 7.43 11.94
N PHE A 92 8.28 7.77 10.73
CA PHE A 92 8.23 6.82 9.63
C PHE A 92 9.62 6.35 9.17
N PRO A 93 10.63 7.23 8.96
CA PRO A 93 11.98 6.77 8.65
C PRO A 93 12.63 5.96 9.79
N ARG A 94 12.29 6.22 11.05
CA ARG A 94 12.73 5.39 12.19
C ARG A 94 12.08 4.02 12.15
N TYR A 95 10.78 3.96 11.86
CA TYR A 95 10.07 2.71 11.66
C TYR A 95 10.68 1.87 10.54
N VAL A 96 11.05 2.48 9.41
CA VAL A 96 11.75 1.80 8.31
C VAL A 96 13.10 1.22 8.77
N ASP A 97 13.92 1.96 9.52
CA ASP A 97 15.18 1.44 10.08
C ASP A 97 14.95 0.23 10.99
N ASP A 98 13.96 0.31 11.88
CA ASP A 98 13.69 -0.76 12.83
C ASP A 98 13.22 -2.03 12.12
N MET A 99 12.44 -1.89 11.04
CA MET A 99 12.09 -3.02 10.19
C MET A 99 13.29 -3.58 9.43
N ALA A 100 14.12 -2.72 8.84
CA ALA A 100 15.31 -3.12 8.12
C ALA A 100 16.26 -3.94 9.02
N ARG A 101 16.53 -3.45 10.23
CA ARG A 101 17.35 -4.14 11.24
C ARG A 101 16.80 -5.51 11.59
N LYS A 102 15.50 -5.60 11.85
CA LYS A 102 14.84 -6.90 12.12
C LYS A 102 15.02 -7.84 10.94
N HIS A 103 14.77 -7.36 9.72
CA HIS A 103 14.91 -8.18 8.51
C HIS A 103 16.35 -8.70 8.35
N MET A 104 17.37 -7.88 8.59
CA MET A 104 18.77 -8.32 8.56
C MET A 104 19.07 -9.39 9.61
N ILE A 105 18.56 -9.25 10.84
CA ILE A 105 18.76 -10.24 11.92
C ILE A 105 18.18 -11.59 11.53
N PHE A 106 16.98 -11.63 10.96
CA PHE A 106 16.30 -12.89 10.64
C PHE A 106 16.86 -13.61 9.42
N HIS A 107 17.28 -12.87 8.39
CA HIS A 107 17.72 -13.48 7.15
C HIS A 107 19.25 -13.67 7.09
N GLY A 108 20.00 -13.14 8.06
CA GLY A 108 21.45 -13.20 8.09
C GLY A 108 22.13 -12.51 6.90
N ASN A 109 23.47 -12.53 6.91
CA ASN A 109 24.30 -11.96 5.84
C ASN A 109 24.92 -13.05 4.93
N GLU A 110 24.40 -14.28 4.98
CA GLU A 110 25.04 -15.46 4.38
C GLU A 110 25.16 -15.40 2.85
N ASN A 111 24.37 -14.56 2.17
CA ASN A 111 24.33 -14.45 0.70
C ASN A 111 24.79 -13.07 0.16
N GLY A 112 25.57 -12.31 0.94
CA GLY A 112 26.05 -10.98 0.57
C GLY A 112 25.02 -9.86 0.79
N ALA A 113 25.33 -8.66 0.28
CA ALA A 113 24.51 -7.47 0.47
C ALA A 113 23.10 -7.66 -0.09
N LYS A 114 22.09 -7.63 0.79
CA LYS A 114 20.67 -7.72 0.44
C LYS A 114 20.10 -6.31 0.27
N ARG A 115 19.30 -6.11 -0.77
CA ARG A 115 18.52 -4.88 -0.96
C ARG A 115 17.18 -5.03 -0.25
N LEU A 116 16.81 -4.04 0.56
CA LEU A 116 15.51 -3.99 1.21
C LEU A 116 14.46 -3.44 0.25
N PHE A 117 13.37 -4.18 0.11
CA PHE A 117 12.18 -3.73 -0.61
C PHE A 117 11.05 -3.52 0.39
N ILE A 118 10.51 -2.30 0.39
CA ILE A 118 9.30 -1.97 1.15
C ILE A 118 8.21 -1.55 0.16
N LYS A 119 7.00 -2.06 0.37
CA LYS A 119 5.82 -1.70 -0.41
C LYS A 119 4.82 -1.04 0.50
N GLY A 120 4.24 0.06 0.04
CA GLY A 120 3.17 0.74 0.72
C GLY A 120 2.84 2.12 0.16
N HIS A 121 1.82 2.75 0.74
CA HIS A 121 1.46 4.13 0.47
C HIS A 121 2.31 5.12 1.29
N PHE A 122 3.54 5.37 0.84
CA PHE A 122 4.57 6.14 1.57
C PHE A 122 4.73 7.58 1.10
N LEU A 123 3.82 8.09 0.26
CA LEU A 123 3.97 9.38 -0.39
C LEU A 123 4.19 10.52 0.62
N GLY A 124 3.45 10.51 1.73
CA GLY A 124 3.62 11.50 2.81
C GLY A 124 5.04 11.55 3.41
N GLY A 125 5.77 10.43 3.39
CA GLY A 125 7.15 10.33 3.89
C GLY A 125 8.22 10.30 2.79
N ALA A 126 7.86 10.45 1.52
CA ALA A 126 8.76 10.22 0.39
C ALA A 126 10.00 11.14 0.43
N GLU A 127 9.83 12.41 0.75
CA GLU A 127 10.95 13.36 0.86
C GLU A 127 11.88 13.02 2.04
N ALA A 128 11.32 12.60 3.17
CA ALA A 128 12.12 12.18 4.32
C ALA A 128 12.91 10.90 4.03
N LEU A 129 12.30 9.95 3.33
CA LEU A 129 12.99 8.76 2.84
C LEU A 129 14.10 9.13 1.85
N ARG A 130 13.85 10.04 0.90
CA ARG A 130 14.85 10.48 -0.09
C ARG A 130 16.06 11.11 0.57
N LYS A 131 15.85 11.99 1.55
CA LYS A 131 16.95 12.62 2.31
C LYS A 131 17.78 11.61 3.09
N LYS A 132 17.12 10.61 3.68
CA LYS A 132 17.77 9.61 4.54
C LYS A 132 18.47 8.51 3.74
N TYR A 133 17.88 8.09 2.63
CA TYR A 133 18.36 7.03 1.74
C TYR A 133 18.50 7.61 0.32
N PRO A 134 19.56 8.40 0.05
CA PRO A 134 19.70 9.11 -1.23
C PRO A 134 19.90 8.17 -2.43
N ASP A 135 20.26 6.92 -2.19
CA ASP A 135 20.41 5.84 -3.18
C ASP A 135 19.16 4.97 -3.33
N ALA A 136 18.05 5.31 -2.65
CA ALA A 136 16.80 4.59 -2.78
C ALA A 136 16.12 4.85 -4.13
N ASP A 137 15.47 3.81 -4.64
CA ASP A 137 14.60 3.84 -5.82
C ASP A 137 13.15 4.00 -5.37
N PHE A 138 12.46 5.03 -5.89
CA PHE A 138 11.05 5.30 -5.64
C PHE A 138 10.23 4.82 -6.83
N PHE A 139 9.38 3.83 -6.61
CA PHE A 139 8.61 3.19 -7.67
C PHE A 139 7.11 3.27 -7.35
N THR A 140 6.31 3.77 -8.30
CA THR A 140 4.84 3.73 -8.22
C THR A 140 4.21 3.09 -9.47
N VAL A 141 3.02 2.53 -9.26
CA VAL A 141 2.14 2.04 -10.32
C VAL A 141 0.89 2.90 -10.34
N ILE A 142 0.70 3.66 -11.40
CA ILE A 142 -0.43 4.60 -11.55
C ILE A 142 -1.60 3.94 -12.28
N ARG A 143 -2.82 4.34 -11.92
CA ARG A 143 -4.06 3.79 -12.44
C ARG A 143 -5.13 4.90 -12.50
N PRO A 144 -6.15 4.81 -13.40
CA PRO A 144 -7.16 5.85 -13.47
C PRO A 144 -7.85 6.08 -12.12
N PRO A 145 -7.94 7.34 -11.63
CA PRO A 145 -8.45 7.67 -10.31
C PRO A 145 -9.80 7.03 -9.96
N HIS A 146 -10.76 7.03 -10.88
CA HIS A 146 -12.08 6.42 -10.65
C HIS A 146 -12.00 4.94 -10.26
N GLN A 147 -11.10 4.19 -10.90
CA GLN A 147 -10.95 2.77 -10.60
C GLN A 147 -10.25 2.53 -9.27
N VAL A 148 -9.29 3.39 -8.91
CA VAL A 148 -8.59 3.33 -7.63
C VAL A 148 -9.58 3.65 -6.49
N VAL A 149 -10.30 4.76 -6.59
CA VAL A 149 -11.30 5.18 -5.58
C VAL A 149 -12.36 4.10 -5.39
N GLN A 150 -12.92 3.54 -6.48
CA GLN A 150 -13.92 2.47 -6.37
C GLN A 150 -13.33 1.24 -5.67
N SER A 151 -12.15 0.80 -6.12
CA SER A 151 -11.48 -0.37 -5.55
C SER A 151 -11.20 -0.16 -4.07
N PHE A 152 -10.76 1.03 -3.70
CA PHE A 152 -10.30 1.33 -2.34
C PHE A 152 -11.46 1.43 -1.36
N ILE A 153 -12.55 2.10 -1.72
CA ILE A 153 -13.76 2.15 -0.87
C ILE A 153 -14.30 0.75 -0.62
N ASN A 154 -14.39 -0.09 -1.66
CA ASN A 154 -14.84 -1.47 -1.51
C ASN A 154 -13.88 -2.30 -0.63
N PHE A 155 -12.56 -2.10 -0.78
CA PHE A 155 -11.56 -2.79 0.04
C PHE A 155 -11.67 -2.42 1.52
N ILE A 156 -11.69 -1.13 1.85
CA ILE A 156 -11.82 -0.66 3.24
C ILE A 156 -13.12 -1.13 3.87
N GLN A 157 -14.21 -1.24 3.10
CA GLN A 157 -15.46 -1.76 3.63
C GLN A 157 -15.39 -3.25 4.01
N CYS A 158 -14.55 -4.03 3.34
CA CYS A 158 -14.31 -5.42 3.74
C CYS A 158 -13.57 -5.50 5.08
N MET A 159 -12.69 -4.53 5.35
CA MET A 159 -11.89 -4.50 6.57
C MET A 159 -12.70 -4.11 7.81
N GLU A 160 -12.55 -4.88 8.88
CA GLU A 160 -12.97 -4.48 10.22
C GLU A 160 -11.79 -3.78 10.89
N LEU A 161 -11.86 -2.46 11.02
CA LEU A 161 -10.73 -1.61 11.42
C LEU A 161 -10.19 -2.01 12.80
N ASP A 162 -11.10 -2.30 13.72
CA ASP A 162 -10.86 -2.96 15.00
C ASP A 162 -12.15 -3.68 15.42
N GLY A 163 -12.04 -4.84 16.07
CA GLY A 163 -13.19 -5.57 16.61
C GLY A 163 -13.97 -4.76 17.65
N MET A 164 -13.38 -3.70 18.21
CA MET A 164 -14.05 -2.80 19.15
C MET A 164 -14.85 -1.67 18.48
N VAL A 165 -14.43 -1.18 17.31
CA VAL A 165 -15.06 -0.04 16.62
C VAL A 165 -16.00 -0.50 15.50
N GLY A 166 -15.82 -1.74 15.02
CA GLY A 166 -16.60 -2.30 13.93
C GLY A 166 -16.25 -1.65 12.59
N LYS A 167 -17.19 -1.74 11.63
CA LYS A 167 -17.02 -1.18 10.28
C LYS A 167 -17.42 0.29 10.27
N MET A 168 -16.61 1.12 9.60
CA MET A 168 -17.03 2.49 9.30
C MET A 168 -18.31 2.47 8.45
N PRO A 169 -19.25 3.40 8.69
CA PRO A 169 -20.39 3.60 7.81
C PRO A 169 -19.92 3.87 6.37
N TRP A 170 -20.60 3.29 5.39
CA TRP A 170 -20.31 3.48 3.96
C TRP A 170 -20.13 4.95 3.59
N LYS A 171 -21.06 5.80 4.02
CA LYS A 171 -21.02 7.25 3.76
C LYS A 171 -19.71 7.89 4.24
N ASN A 172 -19.20 7.47 5.40
CA ASN A 172 -17.96 8.02 5.94
C ASN A 172 -16.76 7.55 5.12
N ASN A 173 -16.69 6.26 4.78
CA ASN A 173 -15.65 5.70 3.89
C ASN A 173 -15.62 6.42 2.55
N ILE A 174 -16.79 6.63 1.93
CA ILE A 174 -16.92 7.30 0.63
C ILE A 174 -16.36 8.71 0.70
N ILE A 175 -16.79 9.52 1.67
CA ILE A 175 -16.34 10.91 1.80
C ILE A 175 -14.84 10.98 2.07
N TYR A 176 -14.37 10.27 3.10
CA TYR A 176 -12.97 10.29 3.49
C TYR A 176 -12.05 9.84 2.34
N LEU A 177 -12.31 8.66 1.78
CA LEU A 177 -11.42 8.07 0.78
C LEU A 177 -11.45 8.86 -0.53
N THR A 178 -12.56 9.48 -0.89
CA THR A 178 -12.59 10.36 -2.07
C THR A 178 -11.72 11.59 -1.85
N LEU A 179 -11.86 12.27 -0.70
CA LEU A 179 -11.06 13.46 -0.37
C LEU A 179 -9.57 13.13 -0.28
N ASP A 180 -9.24 12.06 0.44
CA ASP A 180 -7.86 11.62 0.64
C ASP A 180 -7.20 11.24 -0.69
N GLN A 181 -7.89 10.47 -1.53
CA GLN A 181 -7.33 10.02 -2.81
C GLN A 181 -7.16 11.17 -3.79
N VAL A 182 -8.08 12.14 -3.86
CA VAL A 182 -7.91 13.33 -4.69
C VAL A 182 -6.62 14.09 -4.31
N ARG A 183 -6.38 14.29 -3.01
CA ARG A 183 -5.14 14.88 -2.52
C ARG A 183 -3.93 14.03 -2.88
N TYR A 184 -3.98 12.73 -2.58
CA TYR A 184 -2.92 11.78 -2.86
C TYR A 184 -2.50 11.80 -4.33
N PHE A 185 -3.45 11.80 -5.27
CA PHE A 185 -3.14 11.82 -6.70
C PHE A 185 -2.41 13.10 -7.12
N LYS A 186 -2.84 14.26 -6.63
CA LYS A 186 -2.17 15.54 -6.91
C LYS A 186 -0.72 15.50 -6.43
N GLU A 187 -0.51 15.09 -5.19
CA GLU A 187 0.82 14.96 -4.60
C GLU A 187 1.67 13.89 -5.30
N GLU A 188 1.07 12.77 -5.73
CA GLU A 188 1.80 11.68 -6.37
C GLU A 188 2.34 12.14 -7.72
N LYS A 189 1.50 12.80 -8.54
CA LYS A 189 1.95 13.38 -9.80
C LYS A 189 3.04 14.42 -9.56
N GLU A 190 2.80 15.39 -8.67
CA GLU A 190 3.78 16.44 -8.36
C GLU A 190 5.13 15.84 -7.94
N TRP A 191 5.11 14.88 -7.01
CA TRP A 191 6.33 14.24 -6.52
C TRP A 191 7.06 13.47 -7.61
N TYR A 192 6.36 12.68 -8.41
CA TYR A 192 6.98 11.81 -9.41
C TYR A 192 7.42 12.54 -10.69
N GLU A 193 6.82 13.69 -11.00
CA GLU A 193 7.26 14.54 -12.13
C GLU A 193 8.37 15.52 -11.73
N LYS A 194 8.54 15.81 -10.45
CA LYS A 194 9.58 16.72 -9.98
C LYS A 194 10.99 16.21 -10.27
N GLU A 195 11.76 17.01 -10.99
CA GLU A 195 13.20 16.80 -11.23
C GLU A 195 14.02 17.29 -10.02
N ASP A 196 14.33 16.38 -9.10
CA ASP A 196 15.07 16.68 -7.85
C ASP A 196 16.22 15.70 -7.57
N GLY A 197 16.61 14.92 -8.58
CA GLY A 197 17.68 13.93 -8.51
C GLY A 197 17.32 12.64 -7.76
N ALA A 198 16.09 12.45 -7.28
CA ALA A 198 15.69 11.14 -6.78
C ALA A 198 15.54 10.13 -7.93
N ASN A 199 15.87 8.87 -7.68
CA ASN A 199 15.63 7.78 -8.62
C ASN A 199 14.14 7.42 -8.60
N LYS A 200 13.38 7.86 -9.60
CA LYS A 200 11.92 7.69 -9.66
C LYS A 200 11.52 6.87 -10.88
N LEU A 201 10.63 5.90 -10.68
CA LEU A 201 10.01 5.11 -11.73
C LEU A 201 8.49 5.12 -11.59
N VAL A 202 7.82 5.38 -12.71
CA VAL A 202 6.35 5.37 -12.80
C VAL A 202 5.96 4.39 -13.90
N VAL A 203 5.17 3.37 -13.52
CA VAL A 203 4.61 2.37 -14.44
C VAL A 203 3.10 2.54 -14.49
N ARG A 204 2.50 2.44 -15.68
CA ARG A 204 1.04 2.38 -15.78
C ARG A 204 0.54 0.99 -15.48
N PHE A 205 -0.52 0.90 -14.70
CA PHE A 205 -1.18 -0.38 -14.42
C PHE A 205 -1.66 -1.07 -15.71
N SER A 206 -2.09 -0.30 -16.72
CA SER A 206 -2.48 -0.84 -18.03
C SER A 206 -1.33 -1.54 -18.74
N ASP A 207 -0.13 -0.97 -18.68
CA ASP A 207 1.06 -1.53 -19.33
C ASP A 207 1.49 -2.80 -18.61
N TYR A 208 1.52 -2.75 -17.27
CA TYR A 208 1.78 -3.91 -16.43
C TYR A 208 0.81 -5.07 -16.72
N VAL A 209 -0.49 -4.79 -16.89
CA VAL A 209 -1.50 -5.81 -17.20
C VAL A 209 -1.35 -6.35 -18.62
N LYS A 210 -1.03 -5.49 -19.59
CA LYS A 210 -0.91 -5.85 -21.01
C LYS A 210 0.36 -6.64 -21.31
N ASP A 211 1.48 -6.27 -20.69
CA ASP A 211 2.81 -6.85 -20.89
C ASP A 211 3.56 -6.94 -19.56
N LEU A 212 3.36 -8.06 -18.86
CA LEU A 212 4.02 -8.30 -17.58
C LEU A 212 5.54 -8.43 -17.76
N GLU A 213 6.00 -9.26 -18.71
CA GLU A 213 7.43 -9.50 -18.91
C GLU A 213 8.20 -8.21 -19.26
N GLY A 214 7.70 -7.44 -20.23
CA GLY A 214 8.32 -6.17 -20.62
C GLY A 214 8.32 -5.16 -19.47
N THR A 215 7.23 -5.07 -18.72
CA THR A 215 7.17 -4.19 -17.53
C THR A 215 8.17 -4.61 -16.46
N MET A 216 8.31 -5.92 -16.19
CA MET A 216 9.28 -6.42 -15.23
C MET A 216 10.72 -6.14 -15.67
N LYS A 217 11.03 -6.21 -16.97
CA LYS A 217 12.35 -5.82 -17.51
C LYS A 217 12.66 -4.34 -17.23
N VAL A 218 11.68 -3.44 -17.40
CA VAL A 218 11.84 -2.01 -17.07
C VAL A 218 12.09 -1.82 -15.57
N ILE A 219 11.27 -2.46 -14.72
CA ILE A 219 11.40 -2.37 -13.26
C ILE A 219 12.77 -2.89 -12.80
N TYR A 220 13.19 -4.07 -13.27
CA TYR A 220 14.48 -4.64 -12.89
C TYR A 220 15.65 -3.79 -13.38
N LYS A 221 15.59 -3.29 -14.62
CA LYS A 221 16.62 -2.40 -15.14
C LYS A 221 16.82 -1.17 -14.24
N HIS A 222 15.74 -0.58 -13.75
CA HIS A 222 15.77 0.60 -12.90
C HIS A 222 16.09 0.25 -11.44
N VAL A 223 15.21 -0.51 -10.78
CA VAL A 223 15.20 -0.74 -9.33
C VAL A 223 16.19 -1.84 -8.90
N MET A 224 16.62 -2.71 -9.81
CA MET A 224 17.57 -3.80 -9.53
C MET A 224 18.97 -3.53 -10.10
N ASN A 225 19.32 -2.26 -10.35
CA ASN A 225 20.63 -1.84 -10.87
C ASN A 225 21.01 -2.59 -12.16
N GLY A 226 20.10 -2.67 -13.12
CA GLY A 226 20.38 -3.30 -14.42
C GLY A 226 20.39 -4.83 -14.43
N ARG A 227 20.02 -5.51 -13.33
CA ARG A 227 19.95 -6.98 -13.31
C ARG A 227 18.89 -7.51 -14.27
N GLU A 228 19.14 -8.68 -14.84
CA GLU A 228 18.15 -9.40 -15.62
C GLU A 228 17.01 -9.90 -14.74
N VAL A 229 15.83 -10.07 -15.35
CA VAL A 229 14.67 -10.65 -14.69
C VAL A 229 14.92 -12.16 -14.53
N PRO A 230 14.93 -12.71 -13.30
CA PRO A 230 15.15 -14.13 -13.08
C PRO A 230 14.02 -15.00 -13.67
N ASP A 231 14.36 -16.22 -14.09
CA ASP A 231 13.41 -17.15 -14.73
C ASP A 231 12.22 -17.56 -13.85
N TYR A 232 12.36 -17.47 -12.52
CA TYR A 232 11.27 -17.78 -11.59
C TYR A 232 10.23 -16.66 -11.48
N ILE A 233 10.50 -15.47 -12.02
CA ILE A 233 9.53 -14.38 -12.06
C ILE A 233 8.50 -14.68 -13.16
N PRO A 234 7.19 -14.63 -12.86
CA PRO A 234 6.15 -14.87 -13.87
C PRO A 234 6.26 -13.93 -15.06
N LYS A 235 6.12 -14.49 -16.27
CA LYS A 235 6.07 -13.75 -17.54
C LYS A 235 4.64 -13.34 -17.92
N GLU A 236 3.65 -13.98 -17.32
CA GLU A 236 2.22 -13.73 -17.53
C GLU A 236 1.48 -13.63 -16.19
N HIS A 237 0.35 -12.92 -16.19
CA HIS A 237 -0.50 -12.81 -15.01
C HIS A 237 -1.19 -14.14 -14.73
N PRO A 238 -1.15 -14.66 -13.49
CA PRO A 238 -1.95 -15.82 -13.14
C PRO A 238 -3.45 -15.47 -13.30
N PRO A 239 -4.29 -16.42 -13.74
CA PRO A 239 -5.72 -16.21 -13.82
C PRO A 239 -6.27 -15.86 -12.43
N ARG A 240 -7.05 -14.78 -12.34
CA ARG A 240 -7.75 -14.37 -11.11
C ARG A 240 -9.23 -14.28 -11.38
N ASP A 241 -10.06 -14.94 -10.55
CA ASP A 241 -11.49 -14.68 -10.56
C ASP A 241 -11.76 -13.30 -9.95
N ARG A 242 -12.31 -12.39 -10.76
CA ARG A 242 -12.65 -11.02 -10.37
C ARG A 242 -14.15 -10.74 -10.47
N LYS A 243 -14.97 -11.77 -10.70
CA LYS A 243 -16.39 -11.59 -11.05
C LYS A 243 -17.35 -11.75 -9.87
N ASN A 244 -16.91 -12.36 -8.77
CA ASN A 244 -17.79 -12.79 -7.68
C ASN A 244 -17.41 -12.18 -6.31
N TYR A 245 -17.00 -10.91 -6.29
CA TYR A 245 -16.71 -10.21 -5.05
C TYR A 245 -17.97 -10.00 -4.20
N LEU A 246 -17.93 -10.42 -2.94
CA LEU A 246 -19.02 -10.18 -1.96
C LEU A 246 -19.31 -8.69 -1.76
N VAL A 247 -18.30 -7.84 -1.89
CA VAL A 247 -18.41 -6.38 -1.79
C VAL A 247 -17.83 -5.75 -3.06
N ASN A 248 -18.69 -5.18 -3.90
CA ASN A 248 -18.29 -4.57 -5.17
C ASN A 248 -19.30 -3.54 -5.68
N ARG A 249 -19.49 -2.45 -4.95
CA ARG A 249 -20.34 -1.33 -5.39
C ARG A 249 -19.62 -0.49 -6.46
N SER A 250 -20.35 -0.10 -7.49
CA SER A 250 -19.87 0.89 -8.46
C SER A 250 -19.79 2.29 -7.82
N LEU A 251 -19.04 3.21 -8.43
CA LEU A 251 -19.01 4.61 -8.00
C LEU A 251 -20.42 5.25 -8.01
N GLU A 252 -21.23 4.93 -9.01
CA GLU A 252 -22.62 5.41 -9.13
C GLU A 252 -23.46 5.01 -7.90
N VAL A 253 -23.42 3.74 -7.51
CA VAL A 253 -24.13 3.25 -6.30
C VAL A 253 -23.60 3.91 -5.03
N MET A 254 -22.32 4.29 -5.01
CA MET A 254 -21.70 5.02 -3.90
C MET A 254 -21.93 6.54 -3.97
N GLY A 255 -22.60 7.06 -5.00
CA GLY A 255 -22.82 8.50 -5.19
C GLY A 255 -21.54 9.28 -5.48
N VAL A 256 -20.48 8.64 -6.01
CA VAL A 256 -19.23 9.29 -6.40
C VAL A 256 -19.26 9.55 -7.90
N SER A 257 -19.05 10.80 -8.31
CA SER A 257 -19.06 11.20 -9.72
C SER A 257 -17.72 10.93 -10.40
N GLU A 258 -17.66 9.99 -11.34
CA GLU A 258 -16.47 9.82 -12.20
C GLU A 258 -16.16 11.10 -12.97
N LYS A 259 -17.20 11.76 -13.51
CA LYS A 259 -17.04 13.04 -14.20
C LYS A 259 -16.41 14.09 -13.29
N GLY A 260 -16.87 14.19 -12.05
CA GLY A 260 -16.30 15.10 -11.05
C GLY A 260 -14.84 14.78 -10.75
N LEU A 261 -14.46 13.50 -10.66
CA LEU A 261 -13.05 13.12 -10.52
C LEU A 261 -12.21 13.53 -11.73
N ARG A 262 -12.74 13.43 -12.96
CA ARG A 262 -12.03 13.86 -14.18
C ARG A 262 -11.87 15.36 -14.27
N GLU A 263 -12.87 16.11 -13.83
CA GLU A 263 -12.84 17.57 -13.76
C GLU A 263 -11.85 18.06 -12.68
N GLU A 264 -11.74 17.35 -11.56
CA GLU A 264 -10.85 17.70 -10.44
C GLU A 264 -9.39 17.27 -10.67
N LEU A 265 -9.16 16.19 -11.43
CA LEU A 265 -7.84 15.58 -11.65
C LEU A 265 -7.45 15.46 -13.13
N PRO A 266 -7.69 16.48 -13.99
CA PRO A 266 -7.51 16.35 -15.43
C PRO A 266 -6.07 15.99 -15.80
N GLU A 267 -5.10 16.59 -15.13
CA GLU A 267 -3.68 16.33 -15.37
C GLU A 267 -3.25 14.92 -14.96
N TYR A 268 -3.80 14.38 -13.86
CA TYR A 268 -3.48 13.02 -13.44
C TYR A 268 -4.08 11.99 -14.40
N TYR A 269 -5.30 12.23 -14.90
CA TYR A 269 -5.87 11.41 -15.97
C TYR A 269 -5.02 11.45 -17.22
N ALA A 270 -4.59 12.64 -17.66
CA ALA A 270 -3.69 12.78 -18.79
C ALA A 270 -2.35 12.05 -18.56
N TRP A 271 -1.81 12.06 -17.33
CA TRP A 271 -0.58 11.36 -16.97
C TRP A 271 -0.73 9.83 -16.99
N VAL A 272 -1.89 9.33 -16.57
CA VAL A 272 -2.21 7.89 -16.66
C VAL A 272 -2.45 7.46 -18.10
N GLU A 273 -3.14 8.27 -18.90
CA GLU A 273 -3.51 7.93 -20.28
C GLU A 273 -2.31 8.08 -21.23
N ASN A 274 -1.50 9.12 -21.03
CA ASN A 274 -0.35 9.45 -21.85
C ASN A 274 0.93 9.17 -21.07
N LYS A 275 1.62 8.07 -21.40
CA LYS A 275 3.05 8.01 -21.16
C LYS A 275 3.77 7.57 -22.43
N GLN A 276 4.66 8.46 -22.87
CA GLN A 276 5.65 8.29 -23.94
C GLN A 276 6.56 7.10 -23.63
#